data_AF-A0A4Z0JQJ8-F1
#
_entry.id   AF-A0A4Z0JQJ8-F1
#
_cell.length_a   1.000
_cell.length_b   1.000
_cell.length_c   1.000
_cell.angle_alpha   90.00
_cell.angle_beta   90.00
_cell.angle_gamma   90.00
#
_symmetry.space_group_name_H-M   'P 1'
#
loop_
_entity.id
_entity.type
_entity.pdbx_description
1 polymer ?
#
loop_
_entity_poly.entity_id
_entity_poly.type
_entity_poly.pdbx_seq_one_letter_code
_entity_poly.pdbx_strand_id
1 'polypeptide(L)'
;MRILKGYSKRERKELEEAKDNNFDNAIDLIRGIAIDDDDCTSLNNKYMNECSEEDNQLAKDIVDFYCGNAKFPEQKYYVQLIKVNENSYLTINPDGVLGLGSRLEINGGKTKFTRDEVVAIDPRLVPFMEEVEK
;
A
#
# COMPACT_ATOMS: atom_id res chain seq x y z
N MET A 1 11.92 3.02 -10.09
CA MET A 1 10.73 2.25 -9.66
C MET A 1 9.55 3.20 -9.55
N ARG A 2 8.49 2.98 -10.35
CA ARG A 2 7.27 3.79 -10.42
C ARG A 2 6.33 3.47 -9.27
N ILE A 3 5.54 4.44 -8.80
CA ILE A 3 4.52 4.22 -7.76
C ILE A 3 3.15 4.12 -8.41
N LEU A 4 2.47 2.99 -8.22
CA LEU A 4 1.10 2.78 -8.68
C LEU A 4 0.13 3.57 -7.80
N LYS A 5 -0.71 4.40 -8.42
CA LYS A 5 -1.72 5.24 -7.76
C LYS A 5 -3.09 4.99 -8.38
N GLY A 6 -4.16 5.36 -7.67
CA GLY A 6 -5.53 5.17 -8.16
C GLY A 6 -6.05 3.73 -8.06
N TYR A 7 -5.40 2.91 -7.22
CA TYR A 7 -5.85 1.56 -6.91
C TYR A 7 -6.58 1.53 -5.57
N SER A 8 -7.75 0.88 -5.53
CA SER A 8 -8.45 0.58 -4.30
C SER A 8 -7.68 -0.47 -3.47
N LYS A 9 -7.98 -0.58 -2.17
CA LYS A 9 -7.38 -1.62 -1.32
C LYS A 9 -7.62 -3.03 -1.88
N ARG A 10 -8.79 -3.26 -2.49
CA ARG A 10 -9.15 -4.57 -3.06
C ARG A 10 -8.41 -4.85 -4.37
N GLU A 11 -8.36 -3.88 -5.29
CA GLU A 11 -7.60 -4.02 -6.55
C GLU A 11 -6.11 -4.27 -6.28
N ARG A 12 -5.53 -3.57 -5.30
CA ARG A 12 -4.16 -3.80 -4.86
C ARG A 12 -3.96 -5.22 -4.35
N LYS A 13 -4.86 -5.67 -3.47
CA LYS A 13 -4.81 -7.00 -2.87
C LYS A 13 -4.89 -8.09 -3.95
N GLU A 14 -5.83 -7.97 -4.88
CA GLU A 14 -5.97 -8.89 -6.02
C GLU A 14 -4.67 -8.93 -6.86
N LEU A 15 -4.02 -7.79 -7.12
CA LEU A 15 -2.77 -7.76 -7.88
C LEU A 15 -1.57 -8.38 -7.12
N GLU A 16 -1.49 -8.14 -5.80
CA GLU A 16 -0.48 -8.75 -4.93
C GLU A 16 -0.67 -10.27 -4.82
N GLU A 17 -1.90 -10.74 -4.57
CA GLU A 17 -2.23 -12.18 -4.50
C GLU A 17 -2.04 -12.90 -5.84
N ALA A 18 -2.39 -12.24 -6.95
CA ALA A 18 -2.18 -12.77 -8.29
C ALA A 18 -0.71 -13.09 -8.56
N LYS A 19 0.19 -12.16 -8.18
CA LYS A 19 1.64 -12.32 -8.37
C LYS A 19 2.25 -13.39 -7.46
N ASP A 20 1.71 -13.53 -6.25
CA ASP A 20 2.27 -14.44 -5.26
C ASP A 20 1.83 -15.89 -5.48
N ASN A 21 0.59 -16.17 -5.93
CA ASN A 21 0.07 -17.54 -5.93
C ASN A 21 -0.90 -17.93 -7.07
N ASN A 22 -1.45 -17.01 -7.86
CA ASN A 22 -2.54 -17.36 -8.80
C ASN A 22 -2.18 -17.27 -10.29
N PHE A 23 -1.11 -16.56 -10.68
CA PHE A 23 -0.73 -16.40 -12.08
C PHE A 23 0.79 -16.47 -12.30
N ASP A 24 1.22 -17.25 -13.30
CA ASP A 24 2.64 -17.48 -13.59
C ASP A 24 3.36 -16.22 -14.09
N ASN A 25 2.65 -15.31 -14.75
CA ASN A 25 3.19 -14.05 -15.25
C ASN A 25 2.10 -12.99 -15.54
N ALA A 26 2.54 -11.78 -15.88
CA ALA A 26 1.68 -10.65 -16.19
C ALA A 26 0.67 -10.90 -17.32
N ILE A 27 1.05 -11.66 -18.36
CA ILE A 27 0.19 -11.94 -19.51
C ILE A 27 -0.95 -12.88 -19.10
N ASP A 28 -0.66 -13.88 -18.26
CA ASP A 28 -1.66 -14.79 -17.74
C ASP A 28 -2.69 -14.06 -16.87
N LEU A 29 -2.23 -13.14 -16.01
CA LEU A 29 -3.14 -12.29 -15.24
C LEU A 29 -4.01 -11.40 -16.15
N ILE A 30 -3.42 -10.71 -17.12
CA ILE A 30 -4.18 -9.86 -18.06
C ILE A 30 -5.24 -10.69 -18.80
N ARG A 31 -4.89 -11.91 -19.21
CA ARG A 31 -5.83 -12.83 -19.84
C ARG A 31 -6.94 -13.25 -18.86
N GLY A 32 -6.61 -13.59 -17.62
CA GLY A 32 -7.57 -13.94 -16.56
C GLY A 32 -8.55 -12.82 -16.27
N ILE A 33 -8.06 -11.58 -16.16
CA ILE A 33 -8.87 -10.37 -16.05
C ILE A 33 -9.81 -10.24 -17.25
N ALA A 34 -9.32 -10.41 -18.48
CA ALA A 34 -10.13 -10.23 -19.68
C ALA A 34 -11.23 -11.30 -19.87
N ILE A 35 -11.08 -12.49 -19.29
CA ILE A 35 -12.07 -13.58 -19.37
C ILE A 35 -12.96 -13.69 -18.13
N ASP A 36 -12.86 -12.73 -17.20
CA ASP A 36 -13.64 -12.66 -15.95
C ASP A 36 -13.38 -13.84 -14.99
N ASP A 37 -12.11 -14.04 -14.63
CA ASP A 37 -11.74 -14.96 -13.54
C ASP A 37 -12.25 -14.43 -12.19
N ASP A 38 -12.96 -15.27 -11.42
CA ASP A 38 -13.62 -14.93 -10.15
C ASP A 38 -12.64 -14.32 -9.12
N ASP A 39 -11.35 -14.66 -9.18
CA ASP A 39 -10.32 -14.15 -8.27
C ASP A 39 -9.87 -12.70 -8.59
N CYS A 40 -10.27 -12.15 -9.73
CA CYS A 40 -9.82 -10.84 -10.23
C CYS A 40 -10.99 -9.85 -10.47
N THR A 41 -12.12 -10.02 -9.78
CA THR A 41 -13.34 -9.24 -10.05
C THR A 41 -13.11 -7.71 -10.00
N SER A 42 -12.31 -7.19 -9.07
CA SER A 42 -12.10 -5.73 -8.98
C SER A 42 -11.19 -5.24 -10.10
N LEU A 43 -10.15 -6.01 -10.45
CA LEU A 43 -9.29 -5.71 -11.60
C LEU A 43 -10.04 -5.83 -12.93
N ASN A 44 -10.93 -6.82 -13.09
CA ASN A 44 -11.85 -6.93 -14.23
C ASN A 44 -12.76 -5.71 -14.33
N ASN A 45 -13.41 -5.33 -13.23
CA ASN A 45 -14.24 -4.12 -13.21
C ASN A 45 -13.42 -2.88 -13.58
N LYS A 46 -12.18 -2.74 -13.09
CA LYS A 46 -11.29 -1.64 -13.45
C LYS A 46 -10.99 -1.65 -14.96
N TYR A 47 -10.63 -2.81 -15.49
CA TYR A 47 -10.35 -3.04 -16.90
C TYR A 47 -11.53 -2.67 -17.80
N MET A 48 -12.75 -3.12 -17.45
CA MET A 48 -13.97 -2.85 -18.22
C MET A 48 -14.41 -1.39 -18.16
N ASN A 49 -14.01 -0.65 -17.12
CA ASN A 49 -14.33 0.77 -16.96
C ASN A 49 -13.27 1.70 -17.58
N GLU A 50 -12.11 1.19 -18.03
CA GLU A 50 -11.13 1.98 -18.79
C GLU A 50 -11.65 2.19 -20.22
N CYS A 51 -11.85 3.46 -20.62
CA CYS A 51 -12.31 3.80 -21.97
C CYS A 51 -11.34 3.28 -23.04
N SER A 52 -11.89 2.55 -24.00
CA SER A 52 -11.22 1.57 -24.86
C SER A 52 -10.38 2.11 -26.02
N GLU A 53 -9.87 3.35 -26.00
CA GLU A 53 -9.19 3.89 -27.20
C GLU A 53 -7.69 4.16 -27.09
N GLU A 54 -7.09 4.52 -25.95
CA GLU A 54 -5.63 4.72 -25.91
C GLU A 54 -5.06 4.35 -24.54
N ASP A 55 -4.12 3.41 -24.54
CA ASP A 55 -3.34 2.96 -23.38
C ASP A 55 -4.18 2.35 -22.24
N ASN A 56 -4.35 1.02 -22.28
CA ASN A 56 -4.79 0.26 -21.11
C ASN A 56 -3.71 0.37 -20.01
N GLN A 57 -3.81 1.44 -19.22
CA GLN A 57 -2.87 1.81 -18.18
C GLN A 57 -2.77 0.69 -17.14
N LEU A 58 -3.86 -0.05 -16.92
CA LEU A 58 -3.89 -1.24 -16.10
C LEU A 58 -2.96 -2.34 -16.62
N ALA A 59 -2.99 -2.69 -17.91
CA ALA A 59 -2.10 -3.72 -18.48
C ALA A 59 -0.62 -3.33 -18.31
N LYS A 60 -0.29 -2.06 -18.54
CA LYS A 60 1.06 -1.54 -18.30
C LYS A 60 1.46 -1.59 -16.83
N ASP A 61 0.54 -1.25 -15.93
CA ASP A 61 0.75 -1.32 -14.48
C ASP A 61 1.02 -2.75 -14.01
N ILE A 62 0.27 -3.73 -14.54
CA ILE A 62 0.46 -5.15 -14.25
C ILE A 62 1.84 -5.60 -14.70
N VAL A 63 2.23 -5.30 -15.94
CA VAL A 63 3.57 -5.67 -16.47
C VAL A 63 4.67 -5.03 -15.63
N ASP A 64 4.58 -3.74 -15.34
CA ASP A 64 5.57 -3.05 -14.52
C ASP A 64 5.64 -3.63 -13.10
N PHE A 65 4.51 -4.01 -12.50
CA PHE A 65 4.45 -4.60 -11.16
C PHE A 65 5.08 -5.99 -11.11
N TYR A 66 4.81 -6.85 -12.09
CA TYR A 66 5.41 -8.18 -12.19
C TYR A 66 6.92 -8.11 -12.42
N CYS A 67 7.37 -7.19 -13.29
CA CYS A 67 8.79 -6.97 -13.57
C CYS A 67 9.54 -6.23 -12.44
N GLY A 68 8.85 -5.77 -11.39
CA GLY A 68 9.45 -4.98 -10.31
C GLY A 68 9.81 -3.53 -10.71
N ASN A 69 9.32 -3.07 -11.86
CA ASN A 69 9.48 -1.70 -12.33
C ASN A 69 8.51 -0.73 -11.62
N ALA A 70 7.41 -1.25 -11.08
CA ALA A 70 6.46 -0.49 -10.26
C ALA A 70 6.15 -1.20 -8.92
N LYS A 71 5.78 -0.40 -7.92
CA LYS A 71 5.27 -0.88 -6.62
C LYS A 71 4.10 -0.03 -6.14
N PHE A 72 3.28 -0.60 -5.26
CA PHE A 72 2.32 0.19 -4.50
C PHE A 72 3.02 1.06 -3.45
N PRO A 73 2.44 2.22 -3.09
CA PRO A 73 2.94 2.99 -1.97
C PRO A 73 2.83 2.16 -0.70
N GLU A 74 3.91 2.12 0.09
CA GLU A 74 3.95 1.41 1.37
C GLU A 74 2.80 1.86 2.26
N GLN A 75 2.16 0.90 2.94
CA GLN A 75 1.21 1.25 3.97
C GLN A 75 1.97 1.88 5.13
N LYS A 76 1.57 3.11 5.46
CA LYS A 76 2.10 3.82 6.62
C LYS A 76 1.09 3.73 7.75
N TYR A 77 1.62 3.80 8.97
CA TYR A 77 0.86 3.69 10.19
C TYR A 77 1.27 4.79 11.14
N TYR A 78 0.30 5.34 11.84
CA TYR A 78 0.54 6.01 13.11
C TYR A 78 0.68 4.92 14.20
N VAL A 79 1.40 5.21 15.28
CA VAL A 79 1.45 4.32 16.46
C VAL A 79 0.93 5.12 17.64
N GLN A 80 -0.28 4.84 18.11
CA GLN A 80 -0.91 5.57 19.22
C GLN A 80 -0.95 4.69 20.47
N LEU A 81 -0.17 5.05 21.49
CA LEU A 81 -0.08 4.25 22.71
C LEU A 81 -1.32 4.38 23.61
N ILE A 82 -1.99 5.53 23.56
CA ILE A 82 -3.17 5.84 24.37
C ILE A 82 -4.25 6.43 23.46
N LYS A 83 -5.25 5.61 23.07
CA LYS A 83 -6.28 5.96 22.06
C LYS A 83 -6.97 7.32 22.24
N VAL A 84 -7.11 7.80 23.47
CA VAL A 84 -7.81 9.07 23.79
C VAL A 84 -6.87 10.27 23.95
N ASN A 85 -5.56 10.06 23.82
CA ASN A 85 -4.56 11.11 24.01
C ASN A 85 -3.93 11.48 22.66
N GLU A 86 -4.21 12.70 22.20
CA GLU A 86 -3.69 13.24 20.94
C GLU A 86 -2.17 13.44 20.93
N ASN A 87 -1.52 13.41 22.10
CA ASN A 87 -0.07 13.53 22.26
C ASN A 87 0.61 12.19 22.59
N SER A 88 -0.05 11.06 22.31
CA SER A 88 0.48 9.71 22.57
C SER A 88 0.94 8.97 21.32
N TYR A 89 1.16 9.71 20.23
CA TYR A 89 1.68 9.14 18.99
C TYR A 89 3.20 9.02 19.07
N LEU A 90 3.72 7.88 18.64
CA LEU A 90 5.16 7.70 18.45
C LEU A 90 5.69 8.73 17.46
N THR A 91 6.74 9.44 17.84
CA THR A 91 7.44 10.39 16.99
C THR A 91 8.93 10.13 17.00
N ILE A 92 9.59 10.38 15.88
CA ILE A 92 11.06 10.49 15.80
C ILE A 92 11.37 11.94 15.48
N ASN A 93 12.06 12.62 16.40
CA ASN A 93 12.53 13.99 16.20
C ASN A 93 13.65 14.03 15.14
N PRO A 94 13.97 15.21 14.57
CA PRO A 94 15.04 15.34 13.57
C PRO A 94 16.43 14.89 14.07
N ASP A 95 16.65 14.88 15.38
CA ASP A 95 17.86 14.38 16.04
C ASP A 95 17.88 12.84 16.21
N GLY A 96 16.83 12.15 15.77
CA GLY A 96 16.67 10.70 15.87
C GLY A 96 16.10 10.22 17.20
N VAL A 97 15.75 11.13 18.12
CA VAL A 97 15.22 10.75 19.44
C VAL A 97 13.76 10.33 19.33
N LEU A 98 13.44 9.16 19.88
CA LEU A 98 12.08 8.65 20.01
C LEU A 98 11.33 9.39 21.12
N GLY A 99 10.09 9.79 20.84
CA GLY A 99 9.23 10.47 21.79
C GLY A 99 7.76 10.16 21.58
N LEU A 100 6.94 10.79 22.40
CA LEU A 100 5.49 10.86 22.20
C LEU A 100 5.10 12.30 21.89
N GLY A 101 4.21 12.45 20.92
CA GLY A 101 3.75 13.76 20.49
C GLY A 101 2.45 13.68 19.71
N SER A 102 2.13 14.78 19.04
CA SER A 102 0.99 14.83 18.14
C SER A 102 1.24 13.98 16.90
N ARG A 103 0.17 13.51 16.26
CA ARG A 103 0.25 12.86 14.93
C ARG A 103 0.81 13.78 13.82
N LEU A 104 0.82 15.08 14.05
CA LEU A 104 1.30 16.06 13.06
C LEU A 104 2.82 16.04 12.99
N GLU A 105 3.36 16.00 11.78
CA GLU A 105 4.78 16.14 11.49
C GLU A 105 5.18 17.61 11.66
N ILE A 106 5.37 18.04 12.91
CA ILE A 106 5.81 19.39 13.26
C ILE A 106 7.33 19.41 13.33
N ASN A 107 7.96 20.47 12.81
CA ASN A 107 9.41 20.69 12.85
C ASN A 107 10.25 19.54 12.27
N GLY A 108 9.74 18.83 11.26
CA GLY A 108 10.44 17.73 10.61
C GLY A 108 10.46 16.42 11.40
N GLY A 109 9.67 16.32 12.48
CA GLY A 109 9.47 15.05 13.18
C GLY A 109 8.69 14.05 12.33
N LYS A 110 9.13 12.79 12.30
CA LYS A 110 8.45 11.70 11.61
C LYS A 110 7.40 11.07 12.52
N THR A 111 6.17 10.95 12.04
CA THR A 111 5.06 10.34 12.81
C THR A 111 4.41 9.14 12.10
N LYS A 112 4.81 8.88 10.85
CA LYS A 112 4.29 7.81 10.00
C LYS A 112 5.36 6.77 9.73
N PHE A 113 5.04 5.50 9.97
CA PHE A 113 5.99 4.39 9.90
C PHE A 113 5.47 3.26 9.02
N THR A 114 6.35 2.51 8.33
CA THR A 114 5.97 1.18 7.84
C THR A 114 5.86 0.20 9.00
N ARG A 115 5.21 -0.95 8.76
CA ARG A 115 5.20 -2.05 9.73
C ARG A 115 6.62 -2.49 10.11
N ASP A 116 7.51 -2.61 9.13
CA ASP A 116 8.91 -3.02 9.36
C ASP A 116 9.65 -2.00 10.23
N GLU A 117 9.40 -0.71 10.02
CA GLU A 117 9.96 0.35 10.88
C GLU A 117 9.44 0.23 12.32
N VAL A 118 8.14 -0.03 12.51
CA VAL A 118 7.56 -0.25 13.85
C VAL A 118 8.16 -1.48 14.52
N VAL A 119 8.29 -2.59 13.79
CA VAL A 119 8.89 -3.83 14.30
C VAL A 119 10.37 -3.65 14.65
N ALA A 120 11.11 -2.88 13.85
CA ALA A 120 12.52 -2.55 14.11
C ALA A 120 12.70 -1.66 15.35
N ILE A 121 11.73 -0.77 15.64
CA ILE A 121 11.72 0.04 16.86
C ILE A 121 11.39 -0.85 18.05
N ASP A 122 10.21 -1.47 18.06
CA ASP A 122 9.79 -2.44 19.06
C ASP A 122 8.56 -3.23 18.55
N PRO A 123 8.63 -4.56 18.39
CA PRO A 123 7.52 -5.37 17.89
C PRO A 123 6.26 -5.30 18.77
N ARG A 124 6.38 -4.92 20.06
CA ARG A 124 5.23 -4.72 20.96
C ARG A 124 4.36 -3.53 20.57
N LEU A 125 4.83 -2.67 19.66
CA LEU A 125 4.10 -1.52 19.16
C LEU A 125 3.10 -1.87 18.04
N VAL A 126 3.20 -3.06 17.45
CA VAL A 126 2.33 -3.49 16.34
C VAL A 126 0.83 -3.43 16.67
N PRO A 127 0.36 -3.83 17.87
CA PRO A 127 -1.06 -3.72 18.23
C PRO A 127 -1.57 -2.28 18.36
N PHE A 128 -0.68 -1.29 18.40
CA PHE A 128 -1.00 0.13 18.53
C PHE A 128 -0.96 0.88 17.19
N MET A 129 -0.77 0.14 16.09
CA MET A 129 -0.71 0.71 14.74
C MET A 129 -2.10 1.09 14.24
N GLU A 130 -2.22 2.31 13.71
CA GLU A 130 -3.41 2.82 13.06
C GLU A 130 -3.07 3.12 11.59
N GLU A 131 -3.84 2.55 10.67
CA GLU A 131 -3.61 2.80 9.24
C GLU A 131 -3.75 4.28 8.93
N VAL A 132 -2.75 4.84 8.26
CA VAL A 132 -2.90 6.13 7.60
C VAL A 132 -3.79 5.90 6.38
N GLU A 133 -5.02 6.40 6.42
CA GLU A 133 -5.88 6.44 5.25
C GLU A 133 -5.18 7.23 4.13
N LYS A 134 -5.17 6.66 2.93
CA LYS A 134 -4.52 7.21 1.74
C LYS A 134 -5.44 8.15 1.00
#